data_AF-A0A2S9YKR5-F1
#
_entry.id   AF-A0A2S9YKR5-F1
#
_cell.length_a   1.000
_cell.length_b   1.000
_cell.length_c   1.000
_cell.angle_alpha   90.00
_cell.angle_beta   90.00
_cell.angle_gamma   90.00
#
_symmetry.space_group_name_H-M   'P 1'
#
loop_
_entity.id
_entity.type
_entity.pdbx_description
1 polymer ?
#
loop_
_entity_poly.entity_id
_entity_poly.type
_entity_poly.pdbx_seq_one_letter_code
_entity_poly.pdbx_strand_id
1 'polypeptide(L)'
;MRRAHTLAPAISLCFVMAVLGCEGDANDANGGSAADTSEDGESGDGDGESGDGDGDGESGDGDGDPGDGDGDPGGDGDGPSTAACEAFANATPQPLIAATSAAEAATATIVPDPQVIYTVTLPEGAAGFVQLQIADWETTQAFFTTAEIDYQVTVETNSQVPEPRGPAAACPEGGITDQRVFFPHWTPATIEFSATGPREVPLMIIEQ
;
A
#
# COMPACT_ATOMS: atom_id res chain seq x y z
N MET A 1 37.59 -38.56 27.54
CA MET A 1 38.63 -37.57 27.93
C MET A 1 38.17 -36.20 27.47
N ARG A 2 38.31 -35.21 28.37
CA ARG A 2 37.79 -33.84 28.29
C ARG A 2 38.53 -32.99 27.25
N ARG A 3 37.84 -32.01 26.65
CA ARG A 3 38.21 -30.58 26.71
C ARG A 3 37.08 -29.70 26.15
N ALA A 4 36.44 -28.97 27.07
CA ALA A 4 35.59 -27.82 26.81
C ALA A 4 36.48 -26.58 26.66
N HIS A 5 36.23 -25.74 25.66
CA HIS A 5 36.78 -24.39 25.58
C HIS A 5 35.64 -23.40 25.36
N THR A 6 35.19 -22.87 26.49
CA THR A 6 34.44 -21.64 26.70
C THR A 6 35.36 -20.46 26.40
N LEU A 7 34.96 -19.54 25.52
CA LEU A 7 35.57 -18.20 25.42
C LEU A 7 34.47 -17.22 25.00
N ALA A 8 33.95 -16.51 25.99
CA ALA A 8 33.11 -15.33 25.81
C ALA A 8 34.01 -14.10 25.69
N PRO A 9 33.69 -13.12 24.82
CA PRO A 9 34.16 -11.76 24.98
C PRO A 9 33.07 -10.91 25.63
N ALA A 10 33.42 -10.38 26.80
CA ALA A 10 32.75 -9.25 27.43
C ALA A 10 33.12 -7.98 26.65
N ILE A 11 32.12 -7.31 26.07
CA ILE A 11 32.26 -5.96 25.49
C ILE A 11 31.16 -5.13 26.17
N SER A 12 31.49 -4.57 27.33
CA SER A 12 31.89 -3.16 27.50
C SER A 12 30.73 -2.20 27.27
N LEU A 13 29.89 -2.16 28.30
CA LEU A 13 28.96 -1.10 28.66
C LEU A 13 29.73 0.23 28.83
N CYS A 14 29.43 1.22 27.98
CA CYS A 14 29.53 2.67 28.25
C CYS A 14 29.26 3.42 26.94
N PHE A 15 28.15 4.15 26.81
CA PHE A 15 28.21 5.57 26.40
C PHE A 15 26.85 6.26 26.61
N VAL A 16 26.81 7.04 27.70
CA VAL A 16 26.28 8.41 27.83
C VAL A 16 24.94 8.73 27.15
N MET A 17 23.90 8.82 27.99
CA MET A 17 22.74 9.68 27.72
C MET A 17 23.19 11.14 27.56
N ALA A 18 22.93 11.73 26.41
CA ALA A 18 22.92 13.18 26.23
C ALA A 18 21.47 13.60 25.93
N VAL A 19 20.74 13.95 26.99
CA VAL A 19 19.47 14.67 26.89
C VAL A 19 19.82 16.12 26.55
N LEU A 20 19.69 16.52 25.29
CA LEU A 20 19.61 17.92 24.91
C LEU A 20 18.13 18.32 24.95
N GLY A 21 17.75 18.99 26.03
CA GLY A 21 16.49 19.71 26.12
C GLY A 21 16.47 20.86 25.13
N CYS A 22 15.42 20.92 24.33
CA CYS A 22 15.05 22.13 23.59
C CYS A 22 14.06 22.90 24.48
N GLU A 23 14.59 23.81 25.29
CA GLU A 23 13.82 24.95 25.81
C GLU A 23 13.90 26.07 24.77
N GLY A 24 12.75 26.45 24.22
CA GLY A 24 12.58 27.62 23.36
C GLY A 24 11.18 27.57 22.75
N ASP A 25 10.35 28.60 22.78
CA ASP A 25 10.41 29.92 23.39
C ASP A 25 8.93 30.34 23.44
N ALA A 26 8.41 30.67 24.62
CA ALA A 26 7.07 31.23 24.75
C ALA A 26 7.19 32.75 24.60
N ASN A 27 7.09 33.24 23.37
CA ASN A 27 6.73 34.61 23.04
C ASN A 27 6.49 34.75 21.52
N ASP A 28 5.24 34.84 21.11
CA ASP A 28 4.78 36.13 20.59
C ASP A 28 3.26 36.20 20.62
N ALA A 29 2.77 37.05 21.52
CA ALA A 29 1.49 37.68 21.34
C ALA A 29 1.63 38.74 20.26
N ASN A 30 0.59 38.88 19.43
CA ASN A 30 0.08 40.12 18.86
C ASN A 30 0.03 40.17 17.33
N GLY A 31 -1.20 40.20 16.82
CA GLY A 31 -1.56 41.19 15.81
C GLY A 31 -1.78 40.67 14.40
N GLY A 32 -3.05 40.62 14.01
CA GLY A 32 -3.46 41.48 12.89
C GLY A 32 -4.06 40.80 11.67
N SER A 33 -5.32 41.15 11.45
CA SER A 33 -5.96 41.42 10.15
C SER A 33 -6.19 40.27 9.17
N ALA A 34 -7.46 39.86 9.15
CA ALA A 34 -8.33 39.96 7.98
C ALA A 34 -7.66 39.88 6.59
N ALA A 35 -7.87 38.76 5.91
CA ALA A 35 -8.08 38.75 4.48
C ALA A 35 -9.24 37.78 4.19
N ASP A 36 -10.40 38.39 4.02
CA ASP A 36 -11.57 37.84 3.37
C ASP A 36 -11.20 37.65 1.89
N THR A 37 -11.12 36.39 1.43
CA THR A 37 -11.08 36.09 0.00
C THR A 37 -12.31 35.27 -0.32
N SER A 38 -13.40 36.01 -0.53
CA SER A 38 -14.51 35.59 -1.37
C SER A 38 -13.97 35.29 -2.76
N GLU A 39 -14.01 34.02 -3.17
CA GLU A 39 -13.88 33.64 -4.57
C GLU A 39 -15.16 32.91 -4.98
N ASP A 40 -16.04 33.70 -5.60
CA ASP A 40 -17.16 33.26 -6.42
C ASP A 40 -16.61 32.47 -7.62
N GLY A 41 -16.99 31.21 -7.75
CA GLY A 41 -16.57 30.31 -8.82
C GLY A 41 -17.73 29.49 -9.38
N GLU A 42 -18.54 30.18 -10.18
CA GLU A 42 -19.36 29.72 -11.32
C GLU A 42 -19.84 28.25 -11.37
N SER A 43 -21.15 28.09 -11.12
CA SER A 43 -21.95 26.94 -11.54
C SER A 43 -21.99 26.84 -13.07
N GLY A 44 -21.40 25.79 -13.63
CA GLY A 44 -21.53 25.44 -15.04
C GLY A 44 -22.67 24.45 -15.25
N ASP A 45 -23.82 24.94 -15.72
CA ASP A 45 -24.95 24.13 -16.19
C ASP A 45 -24.60 23.54 -17.56
N GLY A 46 -24.08 22.32 -17.56
CA GLY A 46 -23.80 21.53 -18.76
C GLY A 46 -25.00 20.71 -19.20
N ASP A 47 -25.96 21.35 -19.87
CA ASP A 47 -27.06 20.69 -20.58
C ASP A 47 -26.53 19.98 -21.85
N GLY A 48 -26.08 18.73 -21.68
CA GLY A 48 -25.57 17.87 -22.75
C GLY A 48 -26.57 16.80 -23.17
N GLU A 49 -27.51 17.22 -24.01
CA GLU A 49 -28.39 16.50 -24.94
C GLU A 49 -28.56 14.96 -24.87
N SER A 50 -29.82 14.58 -24.70
CA SER A 50 -30.39 13.27 -25.01
C SER A 50 -30.17 12.91 -26.49
N GLY A 51 -29.38 11.86 -26.74
CA GLY A 51 -29.33 11.19 -28.03
C GLY A 51 -30.23 9.97 -28.02
N ASP A 52 -31.43 10.10 -28.57
CA ASP A 52 -32.32 9.00 -28.91
C ASP A 52 -31.76 8.26 -30.13
N GLY A 53 -30.96 7.24 -29.87
CA GLY A 53 -30.46 6.31 -30.88
C GLY A 53 -31.41 5.13 -31.04
N ASP A 54 -32.49 5.33 -31.81
CA ASP A 54 -33.32 4.24 -32.35
C ASP A 54 -32.49 3.44 -33.38
N GLY A 55 -31.78 2.42 -32.88
CA GLY A 55 -31.08 1.43 -33.68
C GLY A 55 -31.98 0.22 -33.94
N ASP A 56 -32.81 0.34 -34.97
CA ASP A 56 -33.58 -0.76 -35.55
C ASP A 56 -32.63 -1.79 -36.23
N GLY A 57 -32.87 -3.07 -35.97
CA GLY A 57 -32.38 -4.19 -36.79
C GLY A 57 -31.06 -4.80 -36.29
N GLU A 58 -30.95 -6.11 -36.09
CA GLU A 58 -31.62 -7.22 -36.76
C GLU A 58 -31.80 -8.39 -35.77
N SER A 59 -32.92 -9.09 -35.88
CA SER A 59 -33.10 -10.42 -35.31
C SER A 59 -32.16 -11.38 -36.05
N GLY A 60 -30.93 -11.48 -35.55
CA GLY A 60 -30.03 -12.56 -35.92
C GLY A 60 -30.48 -13.82 -35.21
N ASP A 61 -31.05 -14.75 -35.97
CA ASP A 61 -31.30 -16.15 -35.59
C ASP A 61 -29.95 -16.88 -35.43
N GLY A 62 -29.12 -16.42 -34.49
CA GLY A 62 -27.91 -17.10 -34.09
C GLY A 62 -28.32 -18.37 -33.36
N ASP A 63 -28.34 -19.48 -34.09
CA ASP A 63 -28.39 -20.84 -33.58
C ASP A 63 -27.40 -20.96 -32.42
N GLY A 64 -27.93 -20.80 -31.21
CA GLY A 64 -27.21 -21.00 -29.98
C GLY A 64 -26.83 -22.47 -29.93
N ASP A 65 -25.64 -22.78 -30.45
CA ASP A 65 -24.89 -23.91 -29.95
C ASP A 65 -24.86 -23.72 -28.43
N PRO A 66 -25.31 -24.69 -27.63
CA PRO A 66 -25.00 -24.71 -26.22
C PRO A 66 -23.50 -25.02 -26.17
N GLY A 67 -22.69 -24.00 -26.48
CA GLY A 67 -21.25 -24.02 -26.28
C GLY A 67 -21.09 -24.40 -24.83
N ASP A 68 -20.56 -25.60 -24.64
CA ASP A 68 -20.26 -26.21 -23.37
C ASP A 68 -19.51 -25.16 -22.59
N GLY A 69 -20.25 -24.46 -21.74
CA GLY A 69 -19.74 -23.46 -20.82
C GLY A 69 -18.94 -24.18 -19.76
N ASP A 70 -17.86 -24.82 -20.20
CA ASP A 70 -16.58 -24.89 -19.53
C ASP A 70 -16.14 -23.43 -19.37
N GLY A 71 -16.90 -22.69 -18.55
CA GLY A 71 -16.48 -21.44 -17.98
C GLY A 71 -15.25 -21.80 -17.20
N ASP A 72 -14.12 -21.74 -17.90
CA ASP A 72 -12.82 -21.82 -17.30
C ASP A 72 -12.85 -20.76 -16.20
N PRO A 73 -12.83 -21.14 -14.92
CA PRO A 73 -12.86 -20.16 -13.85
C PRO A 73 -11.61 -19.25 -13.90
N GLY A 74 -10.65 -19.52 -14.80
CA GLY A 74 -9.47 -18.70 -15.07
C GLY A 74 -9.59 -17.70 -16.21
N GLY A 75 -10.80 -17.28 -16.61
CA GLY A 75 -11.00 -16.28 -17.68
C GLY A 75 -10.18 -15.00 -17.45
N ASP A 76 -9.07 -14.87 -18.18
CA ASP A 76 -8.30 -13.70 -18.65
C ASP A 76 -8.06 -12.47 -17.73
N GLY A 77 -8.53 -12.46 -16.50
CA GLY A 77 -8.48 -11.32 -15.59
C GLY A 77 -7.46 -11.54 -14.49
N ASP A 78 -6.30 -10.92 -14.66
CA ASP A 78 -5.30 -10.67 -13.61
C ASP A 78 -4.41 -11.86 -13.21
N GLY A 79 -3.55 -12.32 -14.12
CA GLY A 79 -2.38 -13.16 -13.79
C GLY A 79 -1.64 -12.75 -12.49
N PRO A 80 -1.47 -11.44 -12.23
CA PRO A 80 -1.04 -10.90 -10.94
C PRO A 80 -1.79 -11.42 -9.70
N SER A 81 -3.12 -11.48 -9.74
CA SER A 81 -3.96 -11.92 -8.62
C SER A 81 -3.79 -13.42 -8.34
N THR A 82 -3.74 -14.24 -9.38
CA THR A 82 -3.48 -15.68 -9.24
C THR A 82 -2.09 -15.95 -8.66
N ALA A 83 -1.06 -15.25 -9.15
CA ALA A 83 0.30 -15.34 -8.61
C ALA A 83 0.34 -14.91 -7.13
N ALA A 84 -0.40 -13.86 -6.77
CA ALA A 84 -0.49 -13.43 -5.38
C ALA A 84 -1.11 -14.50 -4.48
N CYS A 85 -2.22 -15.13 -4.89
CA CYS A 85 -2.83 -16.19 -4.08
C CYS A 85 -1.93 -17.41 -3.91
N GLU A 86 -1.24 -17.81 -4.97
CA GLU A 86 -0.27 -18.91 -4.88
C GLU A 86 0.89 -18.56 -3.94
N ALA A 87 1.41 -17.33 -4.03
CA ALA A 87 2.44 -16.85 -3.12
C ALA A 87 1.94 -16.87 -1.67
N PHE A 88 0.73 -16.37 -1.38
CA PHE A 88 0.19 -16.34 -0.02
C PHE A 88 -0.01 -17.73 0.58
N ALA A 89 -0.27 -18.73 -0.24
CA ALA A 89 -0.39 -20.11 0.21
C ALA A 89 0.97 -20.78 0.47
N ASN A 90 2.02 -20.43 -0.28
CA ASN A 90 3.23 -21.26 -0.37
C ASN A 90 4.55 -20.55 0.00
N ALA A 91 4.62 -19.23 -0.10
CA ALA A 91 5.85 -18.49 0.12
C ALA A 91 6.19 -18.38 1.61
N THR A 92 7.49 -18.25 1.91
CA THR A 92 7.95 -17.92 3.26
C THR A 92 8.03 -16.40 3.41
N PRO A 93 7.25 -15.77 4.32
CA PRO A 93 7.25 -14.33 4.43
C PRO A 93 8.57 -13.75 4.95
N GLN A 94 8.96 -12.60 4.42
CA GLN A 94 10.09 -11.80 4.87
C GLN A 94 9.62 -10.72 5.85
N PRO A 95 10.29 -10.56 7.01
CA PRO A 95 9.84 -9.60 8.01
C PRO A 95 10.17 -8.16 7.58
N LEU A 96 9.21 -7.26 7.73
CA LEU A 96 9.39 -5.81 7.72
C LEU A 96 8.91 -5.25 9.07
N ILE A 97 9.69 -4.38 9.70
CA ILE A 97 9.32 -3.78 10.99
C ILE A 97 8.88 -2.35 10.74
N ALA A 98 7.63 -2.05 11.08
CA ALA A 98 7.12 -0.70 10.99
C ALA A 98 7.63 0.15 12.16
N ALA A 99 8.01 1.40 11.87
CA ALA A 99 8.34 2.40 12.88
C ALA A 99 7.07 3.03 13.46
N THR A 100 7.20 3.71 14.60
CA THR A 100 6.12 4.49 15.24
C THR A 100 5.93 5.88 14.63
N SER A 101 6.82 6.31 13.74
CA SER A 101 6.73 7.58 13.02
C SER A 101 7.42 7.50 11.65
N ALA A 102 6.98 8.34 10.70
CA ALA A 102 7.58 8.41 9.37
C ALA A 102 9.07 8.80 9.39
N ALA A 103 9.50 9.61 10.36
CA ALA A 103 10.89 10.06 10.50
C ALA A 103 11.83 8.95 11.02
N GLU A 104 11.29 7.95 11.71
CA GLU A 104 12.03 6.80 12.23
C GLU A 104 11.98 5.58 11.29
N ALA A 105 11.12 5.63 10.28
CA ALA A 105 10.95 4.53 9.33
C ALA A 105 12.22 4.33 8.51
N ALA A 106 12.84 3.15 8.66
CA ALA A 106 13.95 2.75 7.81
C ALA A 106 13.44 2.49 6.38
N THR A 107 14.21 2.92 5.38
CA THR A 107 13.91 2.63 3.98
C THR A 107 14.30 1.20 3.65
N ALA A 108 13.32 0.38 3.25
CA ALA A 108 13.54 -0.96 2.71
C ALA A 108 13.65 -0.87 1.19
N THR A 109 14.77 -1.34 0.62
CA THR A 109 14.91 -1.48 -0.83
C THR A 109 14.25 -2.79 -1.27
N ILE A 110 13.20 -2.69 -2.09
CA ILE A 110 12.41 -3.81 -2.56
C ILE A 110 12.67 -4.02 -4.05
N VAL A 111 12.86 -5.29 -4.43
CA VAL A 111 12.81 -5.73 -5.82
C VAL A 111 11.47 -6.46 -5.97
N PRO A 112 10.54 -5.98 -6.82
CA PRO A 112 9.26 -6.64 -7.03
C PRO A 112 9.49 -8.09 -7.47
N ASP A 113 8.80 -9.03 -6.82
CA ASP A 113 8.91 -10.46 -7.09
C ASP A 113 7.57 -11.13 -6.78
N PRO A 114 6.92 -11.80 -7.76
CA PRO A 114 5.64 -12.46 -7.56
C PRO A 114 5.70 -13.66 -6.61
N GLN A 115 6.85 -14.01 -6.04
CA GLN A 115 7.03 -15.10 -5.09
C GLN A 115 7.44 -14.61 -3.69
N VAL A 116 7.64 -13.31 -3.51
CA VAL A 116 8.06 -12.74 -2.22
C VAL A 116 6.87 -12.07 -1.54
N ILE A 117 6.61 -12.52 -0.32
CA ILE A 117 5.68 -11.87 0.60
C ILE A 117 6.46 -11.26 1.73
N TYR A 118 6.05 -10.07 2.13
CA TYR A 118 6.49 -9.39 3.31
C TYR A 118 5.43 -9.51 4.41
N THR A 119 5.87 -9.66 5.65
CA THR A 119 5.02 -9.51 6.84
C THR A 119 5.46 -8.26 7.57
N VAL A 120 4.66 -7.21 7.47
CA VAL A 120 4.87 -5.96 8.20
C VAL A 120 4.37 -6.13 9.63
N THR A 121 5.27 -6.01 10.61
CA THR A 121 4.93 -6.03 12.03
C THR A 121 4.70 -4.60 12.52
N LEU A 122 3.46 -4.31 12.95
CA LEU A 122 3.06 -3.00 13.44
C LEU A 122 3.41 -2.81 14.93
N PRO A 123 3.74 -1.56 15.36
CA PRO A 123 3.90 -1.23 16.76
C PRO A 123 2.60 -1.41 17.52
N GLU A 124 2.68 -1.74 18.81
CA GLU A 124 1.50 -2.00 19.63
C GLU A 124 0.75 -0.70 19.95
N GLY A 125 -0.53 -0.63 19.55
CA GLY A 125 -1.41 0.49 19.89
C GLY A 125 -1.06 1.82 19.20
N ALA A 126 -0.25 1.78 18.13
CA ALA A 126 0.16 2.96 17.37
C ALA A 126 0.11 2.67 15.86
N ALA A 127 0.06 3.74 15.05
CA ALA A 127 0.21 3.64 13.61
C ALA A 127 1.61 3.10 13.27
N GLY A 128 1.70 2.34 12.18
CA GLY A 128 2.97 1.79 11.70
C GLY A 128 3.42 2.47 10.42
N PHE A 129 4.70 2.83 10.33
CA PHE A 129 5.28 3.49 9.17
C PHE A 129 6.36 2.61 8.54
N VAL A 130 6.26 2.37 7.24
CA VAL A 130 7.29 1.68 6.45
C VAL A 130 7.67 2.57 5.27
N GLN A 131 8.98 2.80 5.07
CA GLN A 131 9.46 3.43 3.85
C GLN A 131 9.92 2.37 2.88
N LEU A 132 9.42 2.41 1.65
CA LEU A 132 9.78 1.51 0.57
C LEU A 132 10.49 2.28 -0.53
N GLN A 133 11.61 1.74 -1.01
CA GLN A 133 12.29 2.18 -2.21
C GLN A 133 12.29 1.01 -3.20
N ILE A 134 11.57 1.14 -4.30
CA ILE A 134 11.48 0.09 -5.32
C ILE A 134 12.56 0.35 -6.36
N ALA A 135 13.44 -0.62 -6.57
CA ALA A 135 14.61 -0.48 -7.44
C ALA A 135 14.32 -0.87 -8.91
N ASP A 136 13.12 -0.55 -9.41
CA ASP A 136 12.68 -0.90 -10.75
C ASP A 136 11.99 0.26 -11.48
N TRP A 137 12.06 0.28 -12.81
CA TRP A 137 11.61 1.36 -13.68
C TRP A 137 10.29 0.99 -14.35
N GLU A 138 9.35 1.95 -14.42
CA GLU A 138 8.07 1.81 -15.16
C GLU A 138 7.09 0.72 -14.68
N THR A 139 7.12 0.35 -13.40
CA THR A 139 6.29 -0.74 -12.88
C THR A 139 5.10 -0.25 -12.06
N THR A 140 3.89 -0.74 -12.36
CA THR A 140 2.72 -0.53 -11.50
C THR A 140 2.82 -1.47 -10.31
N GLN A 141 2.62 -0.95 -9.10
CA GLN A 141 2.78 -1.73 -7.87
C GLN A 141 1.43 -2.14 -7.34
N ALA A 142 1.18 -3.45 -7.29
CA ALA A 142 0.00 -3.98 -6.61
C ALA A 142 0.34 -4.37 -5.16
N PHE A 143 -0.43 -3.83 -4.22
CA PHE A 143 -0.36 -4.08 -2.79
C PHE A 143 -1.45 -5.07 -2.41
N PHE A 144 -1.04 -6.26 -1.99
CA PHE A 144 -1.99 -7.25 -1.51
C PHE A 144 -1.99 -7.26 0.01
N THR A 145 -3.15 -7.01 0.62
CA THR A 145 -3.33 -7.02 2.06
C THR A 145 -4.75 -7.43 2.45
N THR A 146 -5.05 -7.58 3.74
CA THR A 146 -6.41 -7.97 4.17
C THR A 146 -7.36 -6.77 4.11
N ALA A 147 -8.64 -7.03 3.81
CA ALA A 147 -9.66 -5.99 3.70
C ALA A 147 -9.87 -5.15 4.99
N GLU A 148 -9.39 -5.65 6.13
CA GLU A 148 -9.53 -5.02 7.45
C GLU A 148 -8.46 -3.95 7.72
N ILE A 149 -7.42 -3.86 6.88
CA ILE A 149 -6.29 -2.97 7.10
C ILE A 149 -6.54 -1.64 6.40
N ASP A 150 -6.63 -0.58 7.20
CA ASP A 150 -6.55 0.79 6.70
C ASP A 150 -5.08 1.21 6.58
N TYR A 151 -4.71 1.71 5.41
CA TYR A 151 -3.40 2.32 5.20
C TYR A 151 -3.47 3.50 4.22
N GLN A 152 -2.41 4.29 4.22
CA GLN A 152 -2.19 5.42 3.32
C GLN A 152 -0.78 5.37 2.74
N VAL A 153 -0.66 5.61 1.44
CA VAL A 153 0.64 5.74 0.77
C VAL A 153 0.90 7.22 0.48
N THR A 154 2.04 7.71 0.97
CA THR A 154 2.52 9.07 0.74
C THR A 154 3.87 9.02 0.06
N VAL A 155 4.02 9.74 -1.05
CA VAL A 155 5.33 10.00 -1.68
C VAL A 155 5.85 11.37 -1.26
N GLU A 156 7.16 11.60 -1.33
CA GLU A 156 7.88 12.80 -0.84
C GLU A 156 7.30 14.16 -1.32
N THR A 157 6.55 14.18 -2.43
CA THR A 157 5.80 15.37 -2.87
C THR A 157 4.49 15.63 -2.12
N ASN A 158 4.24 14.92 -1.00
CA ASN A 158 2.98 14.95 -0.23
C ASN A 158 1.72 14.69 -1.07
N SER A 159 1.89 14.13 -2.27
CA SER A 159 0.77 13.71 -3.09
C SER A 159 0.30 12.38 -2.52
N GLN A 160 -0.78 12.41 -1.73
CA GLN A 160 -1.52 11.19 -1.44
C GLN A 160 -1.93 10.62 -2.79
N VAL A 161 -1.61 9.35 -3.05
CA VAL A 161 -2.07 8.70 -4.26
C VAL A 161 -3.58 8.46 -4.07
N PRO A 162 -4.46 9.18 -4.78
CA PRO A 162 -5.90 9.04 -4.60
C PRO A 162 -6.33 7.81 -5.37
N GLU A 163 -6.24 6.65 -4.74
CA GLU A 163 -6.63 5.37 -5.36
C GLU A 163 -7.97 4.90 -4.77
N PRO A 164 -8.91 4.45 -5.62
CA PRO A 164 -10.13 3.83 -5.15
C PRO A 164 -9.77 2.54 -4.40
N ARG A 165 -10.07 2.51 -3.09
CA ARG A 165 -10.04 1.31 -2.25
C ARG A 165 -11.15 0.36 -2.69
N GLY A 166 -11.00 -0.24 -3.85
CA GLY A 166 -11.88 -1.29 -4.33
C GLY A 166 -11.35 -2.63 -3.83
N PRO A 167 -12.18 -3.51 -3.25
CA PRO A 167 -11.80 -4.89 -3.05
C PRO A 167 -11.64 -5.55 -4.43
N ALA A 168 -10.45 -5.52 -5.02
CA ALA A 168 -10.13 -6.47 -6.08
C ALA A 168 -9.87 -7.80 -5.36
N ALA A 169 -10.85 -8.70 -5.44
CA ALA A 169 -10.88 -9.94 -4.68
C ALA A 169 -9.88 -10.95 -5.27
N ALA A 170 -8.58 -10.68 -5.13
CA ALA A 170 -7.55 -11.59 -5.63
C ALA A 170 -7.73 -12.98 -5.01
N CYS A 171 -7.92 -13.04 -3.68
CA CYS A 171 -8.13 -14.30 -2.96
C CYS A 171 -9.37 -14.19 -2.07
N PRO A 172 -10.60 -14.39 -2.61
CA PRO A 172 -11.84 -14.20 -1.87
C PRO A 172 -11.96 -15.13 -0.65
N GLU A 173 -11.40 -16.34 -0.73
CA GLU A 173 -11.38 -17.28 0.40
C GLU A 173 -10.39 -16.86 1.51
N GLY A 174 -9.34 -16.10 1.15
CA GLY A 174 -8.31 -15.62 2.08
C GLY A 174 -8.61 -14.24 2.67
N GLY A 175 -9.67 -13.56 2.24
CA GLY A 175 -9.96 -12.18 2.62
C GLY A 175 -8.89 -11.18 2.16
N ILE A 176 -8.08 -11.56 1.17
CA ILE A 176 -7.01 -10.72 0.62
C ILE A 176 -7.57 -9.87 -0.51
N THR A 177 -7.41 -8.57 -0.36
CA THR A 177 -7.72 -7.56 -1.37
C THR A 177 -6.46 -7.19 -2.13
N ASP A 178 -6.59 -7.02 -3.44
CA ASP A 178 -5.64 -6.35 -4.32
C ASP A 178 -5.96 -4.86 -4.31
N GLN A 179 -5.00 -4.05 -3.87
CA GLN A 179 -5.03 -2.60 -3.98
C GLN A 179 -3.86 -2.19 -4.85
N ARG A 180 -4.14 -1.78 -6.08
CA ARG A 180 -3.12 -1.27 -6.99
C ARG A 180 -2.85 0.18 -6.61
N VAL A 181 -1.58 0.52 -6.42
CA VAL A 181 -1.16 1.88 -6.13
C VAL A 181 -0.05 2.24 -7.09
N PHE A 182 -0.33 3.17 -8.00
CA PHE A 182 0.68 3.69 -8.89
C PHE A 182 1.45 4.83 -8.21
N PHE A 183 2.77 4.69 -8.04
CA PHE A 183 3.62 5.81 -7.61
C PHE A 183 4.89 5.94 -8.46
N PRO A 184 5.38 7.18 -8.69
CA PRO A 184 6.57 7.43 -9.51
C PRO A 184 7.86 6.88 -8.86
N HIS A 185 8.69 6.26 -9.68
CA HIS A 185 9.68 5.23 -9.31
C HIS A 185 11.08 5.74 -8.90
N TRP A 186 11.18 6.89 -8.24
CA TRP A 186 12.48 7.42 -7.73
C TRP A 186 12.42 8.02 -6.33
N THR A 187 11.23 8.01 -5.74
CA THR A 187 10.97 8.63 -4.47
C THR A 187 10.54 7.54 -3.49
N PRO A 188 11.16 7.45 -2.30
CA PRO A 188 10.67 6.55 -1.26
C PRO A 188 9.19 6.79 -1.00
N ALA A 189 8.40 5.72 -1.05
CA ALA A 189 7.01 5.76 -0.64
C ALA A 189 6.93 5.43 0.85
N THR A 190 6.22 6.25 1.62
CA THR A 190 5.89 5.95 3.01
C THR A 190 4.50 5.34 3.05
N ILE A 191 4.40 4.14 3.59
CA ILE A 191 3.12 3.49 3.89
C ILE A 191 2.85 3.67 5.37
N GLU A 192 1.75 4.35 5.68
CA GLU A 192 1.20 4.50 7.02
C GLU A 192 0.05 3.51 7.20
N PHE A 193 0.22 2.55 8.10
CA PHE A 193 -0.82 1.62 8.52
C PHE A 193 -1.53 2.15 9.77
N SER A 194 -2.86 2.02 9.80
CA SER A 194 -3.65 2.43 10.95
C SER A 194 -3.25 1.69 12.23
N ALA A 195 -3.43 2.34 13.37
CA ALA A 195 -3.31 1.72 14.69
C ALA A 195 -4.41 0.67 14.96
N THR A 196 -5.48 0.69 14.16
CA THR A 196 -6.59 -0.26 14.23
C THR A 196 -6.41 -1.36 13.18
N GLY A 197 -6.38 -2.62 13.61
CA GLY A 197 -6.26 -3.75 12.69
C GLY A 197 -5.35 -4.87 13.24
N PRO A 198 -5.03 -5.87 12.40
CA PRO A 198 -4.07 -6.90 12.76
C PRO A 198 -2.66 -6.33 12.93
N ARG A 199 -1.88 -6.93 13.84
CA ARG A 199 -0.48 -6.52 14.10
C ARG A 199 0.50 -6.98 13.03
N GLU A 200 0.14 -8.03 12.30
CA GLU A 200 0.93 -8.57 11.21
C GLU A 200 0.16 -8.35 9.93
N VAL A 201 0.73 -7.55 9.05
CA VAL A 201 0.14 -7.16 7.79
C VAL A 201 0.86 -7.90 6.67
N PRO A 202 0.21 -8.87 6.00
CA PRO A 202 0.74 -9.40 4.76
C PRO A 202 0.83 -8.28 3.72
N LEU A 203 1.95 -8.23 3.03
CA LEU A 203 2.24 -7.27 1.98
C LEU A 203 2.97 -8.00 0.85
N MET A 204 2.45 -7.89 -0.36
CA MET A 204 3.13 -8.35 -1.57
C MET A 204 3.24 -7.19 -2.53
N ILE A 205 4.34 -7.16 -3.29
CA ILE A 205 4.69 -6.08 -4.21
C ILE A 205 5.11 -6.76 -5.52
N ILE A 206 4.35 -6.52 -6.57
CA ILE A 206 4.62 -7.08 -7.90
C ILE A 206 4.62 -6.00 -8.95
N GLU A 207 5.38 -6.26 -10.00
CA GLU A 207 5.37 -5.52 -11.25
C GLU A 207 4.11 -5.88 -12.06
N GLN A 208 3.35 -4.86 -12.48
CA GLN A 208 2.34 -4.93 -13.54
C GLN A 208 2.68 -3.98 -14.68
#